data_AF-A0AA42NWN4-F1
#
_entry.id   AF-A0AA42NWN4-F1
#
_cell.length_a   1.000
_cell.length_b   1.000
_cell.length_c   1.000
_cell.angle_alpha   90.00
_cell.angle_beta   90.00
_cell.angle_gamma   90.00
#
_symmetry.space_group_name_H-M   'P 1'
#
loop_
_entity.id
_entity.type
_entity.pdbx_description
1 polymer ?
#
loop_
_entity_poly.entity_id
_entity_poly.type
_entity_poly.pdbx_seq_one_letter_code
_entity_poly.pdbx_strand_id
1 'polypeptide(L)' 'MLHNIDNEIRETEQEIAHLGSCTTKGLTAEDIAQQDERFFLAIEKLKWLKGRRDVRVFEWKPRNITNSRRKGH' A
#
# COMPACT_ATOMS: atom_id res chain seq x y z
N MET A 1 -15.39 11.56 -12.19
CA MET A 1 -15.99 10.55 -11.31
C MET A 1 -15.51 10.85 -9.90
N LEU A 2 -16.41 11.00 -8.91
CA LEU A 2 -15.96 11.05 -7.52
C LEU A 2 -15.35 9.68 -7.20
N HIS A 3 -14.03 9.63 -7.01
CA HIS A 3 -13.40 8.48 -6.37
C HIS A 3 -14.01 8.36 -4.98
N ASN A 4 -14.81 7.31 -4.79
CA ASN A 4 -15.47 7.06 -3.52
C ASN A 4 -14.42 6.46 -2.57
N ILE A 5 -13.97 7.24 -1.59
CA ILE A 5 -12.94 6.80 -0.62
C ILE A 5 -13.34 5.47 0.03
N ASP A 6 -14.64 5.23 0.27
CA ASP A 6 -15.11 3.95 0.81
C ASP A 6 -14.88 2.77 -0.15
N ASN A 7 -14.97 2.98 -1.47
CA ASN A 7 -14.63 1.94 -2.44
C ASN A 7 -13.12 1.66 -2.40
N GLU A 8 -12.29 2.71 -2.39
CA GLU A 8 -10.83 2.55 -2.31
C GLU A 8 -10.39 1.87 -1.00
N ILE A 9 -11.06 2.18 0.12
CA ILE A 9 -10.86 1.50 1.40
C ILE A 9 -11.17 0.01 1.25
N ARG A 10 -12.35 -0.32 0.70
CA ARG A 10 -12.78 -1.71 0.54
C ARG A 10 -11.85 -2.51 -0.36
N GLU A 11 -11.42 -1.92 -1.48
CA GLU A 11 -10.46 -2.55 -2.39
C GLU A 11 -9.11 -2.78 -1.70
N THR A 12 -8.62 -1.79 -0.95
CA THR A 12 -7.34 -1.90 -0.22
C THR A 12 -7.44 -2.96 0.90
N GLU A 13 -8.59 -3.07 1.59
CA GLU A 13 -8.83 -4.14 2.58
C GLU A 13 -8.84 -5.53 1.95
N GLN A 14 -9.42 -5.69 0.76
CA GLN A 14 -9.39 -6.95 0.01
C GLN A 14 -7.96 -7.31 -0.43
N GLU A 15 -7.18 -6.33 -0.89
CA GLU A 15 -5.78 -6.53 -1.27
C GLU A 15 -4.94 -7.00 -0.07
N ILE A 16 -5.10 -6.36 1.09
CA ILE A 16 -4.40 -6.76 2.34
C ILE A 16 -4.79 -8.19 2.72
N ALA A 17 -6.08 -8.53 2.68
CA ALA A 17 -6.55 -9.87 3.03
C ALA A 17 -5.98 -10.94 2.08
N HIS A 18 -5.91 -10.64 0.78
CA HIS A 18 -5.32 -11.53 -0.21
C HIS A 18 -3.82 -11.73 0.05
N LEU A 19 -3.06 -10.65 0.18
CA LEU A 19 -1.62 -10.69 0.41
C LEU A 19 -1.26 -11.36 1.74
N GLY A 20 -2.03 -11.12 2.81
CA GLY A 20 -1.84 -11.76 4.11
C GLY A 20 -2.23 -13.24 4.17
N SER A 21 -3.04 -13.71 3.22
CA SER A 21 -3.44 -15.11 3.09
C SER A 21 -2.59 -15.88 2.07
N CYS A 22 -1.70 -15.22 1.34
CA CYS A 22 -0.83 -15.86 0.36
C CYS A 22 0.14 -16.84 1.03
N THR A 23 0.32 -18.01 0.42
CA THR A 23 1.33 -18.96 0.86
C THR A 23 2.71 -18.53 0.40
N THR A 24 3.68 -18.57 1.31
CA THR A 24 5.10 -18.35 0.98
C THR A 24 5.83 -19.64 0.60
N LYS A 25 5.15 -20.79 0.69
CA LYS A 25 5.73 -22.09 0.31
C LYS A 25 6.11 -22.10 -1.18
N GLY A 26 7.37 -22.41 -1.46
CA GLY A 26 7.90 -22.50 -2.82
C GLY A 26 8.28 -21.16 -3.46
N LEU A 27 8.15 -20.06 -2.73
CA LEU A 27 8.62 -18.74 -3.18
C LEU A 27 10.09 -18.53 -2.81
N THR A 28 10.77 -17.71 -3.61
CA THR A 28 12.12 -17.25 -3.26
C THR A 28 12.05 -16.17 -2.17
N ALA A 29 13.18 -15.90 -1.53
CA ALA A 29 13.26 -14.80 -0.57
C ALA A 29 12.95 -13.43 -1.20
N GLU A 30 13.27 -13.24 -2.49
CA GLU A 30 12.97 -12.02 -3.22
C GLU A 30 11.46 -11.86 -3.47
N ASP A 31 10.80 -12.95 -3.88
CA ASP A 31 9.34 -12.96 -4.06
C ASP A 31 8.62 -12.66 -2.74
N ILE A 32 9.09 -13.25 -1.63
CA ILE A 32 8.54 -13.00 -0.28
C ILE A 32 8.76 -11.53 0.10
N ALA A 33 9.96 -10.99 -0.10
CA ALA A 33 10.26 -9.59 0.19
C ALA A 33 9.39 -8.62 -0.64
N GLN A 34 9.11 -8.95 -1.91
CA GLN A 34 8.21 -8.17 -2.74
C GLN A 34 6.75 -8.27 -2.28
N GLN A 35 6.30 -9.43 -1.82
CA GLN A 35 4.98 -9.59 -1.21
C GLN A 35 4.86 -8.79 0.08
N ASP A 36 5.88 -8.83 0.93
CA ASP A 36 5.95 -8.04 2.16
C ASP A 36 5.89 -6.53 1.85
N GLU A 37 6.71 -6.05 0.90
CA GLU A 37 6.70 -4.64 0.47
C GLU A 37 5.29 -4.20 0.03
N ARG A 38 4.63 -5.01 -0.81
CA ARG A 38 3.26 -4.73 -1.28
C ARG A 38 2.27 -4.72 -0.12
N PHE A 39 2.39 -5.65 0.82
CA PHE A 39 1.53 -5.71 2.00
C PHE A 39 1.69 -4.46 2.87
N PHE A 40 2.92 -4.02 3.13
CA PHE A 40 3.18 -2.81 3.90
C PHE A 40 2.66 -1.54 3.20
N LEU A 41 2.85 -1.42 1.88
CA LEU A 41 2.33 -0.29 1.10
C LEU A 41 0.80 -0.23 1.14
N ALA A 42 0.11 -1.37 1.04
CA ALA A 42 -1.34 -1.45 1.13
C ALA A 42 -1.84 -1.04 2.53
N ILE A 43 -1.15 -1.44 3.60
CA ILE A 43 -1.45 -1.00 4.97
C ILE A 43 -1.29 0.52 5.14
N GLU A 44 -0.23 1.12 4.58
CA GLU A 44 -0.03 2.57 4.61
C GLU A 44 -1.14 3.31 3.85
N LYS A 45 -1.51 2.81 2.67
CA LYS A 45 -2.63 3.33 1.88
C LYS A 45 -3.93 3.27 2.66
N LEU A 46 -4.24 2.14 3.31
CA LEU A 46 -5.45 1.97 4.11
C LEU A 46 -5.50 2.94 5.29
N LYS A 47 -4.39 3.10 6.02
CA LYS A 47 -4.29 4.08 7.12
C LYS A 47 -4.55 5.50 6.63
N TRP A 48 -3.96 5.88 5.50
CA TRP A 48 -4.16 7.20 4.93
C TRP A 48 -5.61 7.42 4.48
N LEU A 49 -6.22 6.44 3.81
CA LEU A 49 -7.61 6.52 3.34
C LEU A 49 -8.58 6.65 4.52
N LYS A 50 -8.40 5.82 5.55
CA LYS A 50 -9.21 5.90 6.79
C LYS A 50 -9.02 7.24 7.50
N GLY A 51 -7.80 7.77 7.55
CA GLY A 51 -7.51 9.09 8.14
C GLY A 51 -8.05 10.27 7.34
N ARG A 52 -8.32 10.10 6.04
CA ARG A 52 -8.89 11.14 5.16
C ARG A 52 -10.36 10.94 4.82
N ARG A 53 -11.03 9.91 5.37
CA ARG A 53 -12.46 9.68 5.15
C ARG A 53 -13.32 10.92 5.47
N ASP A 54 -12.88 11.75 6.42
CA ASP A 54 -13.56 12.99 6.83
C ASP A 54 -13.04 14.28 6.16
N VAL A 55 -11.97 14.20 5.37
CA VAL A 55 -11.28 15.36 4.81
C VAL A 55 -11.27 15.24 3.29
N ARG A 56 -12.13 16.03 2.60
CA ARG A 56 -12.26 16.05 1.12
C ARG A 56 -10.95 16.45 0.41
N VAL A 57 -9.92 15.61 0.35
CA VAL A 57 -8.59 16.07 -0.10
C VAL A 57 -7.73 14.97 -0.76
N PHE A 58 -7.29 15.30 -1.99
CA PHE A 58 -6.11 14.88 -2.79
C PHE A 58 -5.68 13.42 -2.82
N GLU A 59 -5.43 12.92 -4.04
CA GLU A 59 -4.82 11.63 -4.42
C GLU A 59 -3.70 11.14 -3.48
N TRP A 60 -3.76 9.86 -3.06
CA TRP A 60 -2.69 9.19 -2.32
C TRP A 60 -1.47 8.99 -3.21
N LYS A 61 -0.28 9.30 -2.69
CA LYS A 61 0.99 8.95 -3.35
C LYS A 61 1.85 8.08 -2.43
N PRO A 62 2.38 6.95 -2.92
CA PRO A 62 3.29 6.12 -2.14
C PRO A 62 4.55 6.93 -1.81
N ARG A 63 5.04 6.80 -0.59
CA ARG A 63 6.29 7.44 -0.16
C ARG A 63 7.45 6.66 -0.78
N ASN A 64 7.96 7.13 -1.91
CA ASN A 64 9.00 6.45 -2.66
C ASN A 64 10.32 6.48 -1.85
N ILE A 65 10.70 5.35 -1.24
CA ILE A 65 11.88 5.24 -0.36
C ILE A 65 13.19 5.20 -1.19
N THR A 66 13.09 5.00 -2.51
CA THR A 66 14.22 4.76 -3.42
C THR A 66 15.00 6.02 -3.83
N ASN A 67 14.55 7.23 -3.51
CA ASN A 67 15.25 8.46 -3.90
C ASN A 67 16.09 9.12 -2.78
N SER A 68 16.35 8.43 -1.67
CA SER A 68 17.14 8.99 -0.56
C SER A 68 18.67 8.84 -0.72
N ARG A 69 19.17 8.19 -1.79
CA ARG A 69 20.61 7.93 -2.01
C ARG A 69 21.23 8.63 -3.22
N ARG A 70 20.86 9.87 -3.57
CA ARG A 70 21.73 10.75 -4.39
C ARG A 70 21.47 12.22 -4.09
N LYS A 71 22.03 12.73 -2.98
CA LYS A 71 22.53 14.11 -2.90
C LYS A 71 23.45 14.25 -1.69
N GLY A 72 24.73 14.07 -1.96
CA GLY A 72 25.84 14.54 -1.15
C GLY A 72 26.94 14.87 -2.15
N HIS A 73 26.99 16.15 -2.53
CA HIS A 73 28.08 16.77 -3.28
C HIS A 73 29.34 16.80 -2.42
#